data_AF-A0A945Y0A1-F1
#
_entry.id   AF-A0A945Y0A1-F1
#
_cell.length_a   1.000
_cell.length_b   1.000
_cell.length_c   1.000
_cell.angle_alpha   90.00
_cell.angle_beta   90.00
_cell.angle_gamma   90.00
#
_symmetry.space_group_name_H-M   'P 1'
#
loop_
_entity.id
_entity.type
_entity.pdbx_description
1 polymer ?
#
loop_
_entity_poly.entity_id
_entity_poly.type
_entity_poly.pdbx_seq_one_letter_code
_entity_poly.pdbx_strand_id
1 'polypeptide(L)'
;MSDRFVLDDVDRVLIGELIADGRATYAKLAPVVGLSQAATRARVQRLLDERIVVVTGRVDPATFGLGVFAFAFLEVDGEVDKTAALIAEIDEFKGRWEALANLAPERLSVLRRIATIESVGSSTRIEGVKLRDDEIGRLLSGLDVSALHSRDEQEVVGYAELMELIFESCAGIRFT
;
A
#
# COMPACT_ATOMS: atom_id res chain seq x y z
N MET A 1 8.63 -26.53 13.05
CA MET A 1 9.71 -25.75 13.68
C MET A 1 10.28 -24.85 12.60
N SER A 2 9.81 -23.60 12.52
CA SER A 2 10.38 -22.64 11.55
C SER A 2 11.79 -22.30 11.99
N ASP A 3 12.71 -22.30 11.03
CA ASP A 3 14.06 -21.81 11.23
C ASP A 3 13.99 -20.37 11.77
N ARG A 4 14.74 -20.07 12.83
CA ARG A 4 14.59 -18.80 13.55
C ARG A 4 15.20 -17.71 12.69
N PHE A 5 14.37 -16.89 12.04
CA PHE A 5 14.83 -15.74 11.29
C PHE A 5 15.72 -14.85 12.19
N VAL A 6 16.97 -14.62 11.77
CA VAL A 6 17.91 -13.75 12.50
C VAL A 6 17.98 -12.41 11.77
N LEU A 7 17.52 -11.35 12.46
CA LEU A 7 17.67 -9.97 12.01
C LEU A 7 19.10 -9.49 12.23
N ASP A 8 19.74 -9.02 11.15
CA ASP A 8 21.02 -8.30 11.23
C ASP A 8 20.81 -6.78 11.40
N ASP A 9 21.90 -6.04 11.55
CA ASP A 9 21.83 -4.59 11.80
C ASP A 9 21.31 -3.81 10.59
N VAL A 10 21.57 -4.31 9.38
CA VAL A 10 20.99 -3.73 8.15
C VAL A 10 19.48 -3.89 8.17
N ASP A 11 18.98 -5.09 8.49
CA ASP A 11 17.55 -5.34 8.56
C ASP A 11 16.86 -4.41 9.59
N ARG A 12 17.49 -4.20 10.75
CA ARG A 12 16.96 -3.28 11.80
C ARG A 12 16.87 -1.84 11.30
N VAL A 13 17.88 -1.35 10.57
CA VAL A 13 17.85 0.00 10.01
C VAL A 13 16.78 0.11 8.93
N LEU A 14 16.66 -0.88 8.03
CA LEU A 14 15.59 -0.90 7.01
C LEU A 14 14.20 -0.86 7.64
N ILE A 15 13.97 -1.64 8.70
CA ILE A 15 12.71 -1.62 9.43
C ILE A 15 12.43 -0.22 10.01
N GLY A 16 13.43 0.41 10.63
CA GLY A 16 13.28 1.77 11.16
C GLY A 16 12.91 2.79 10.08
N GLU A 17 13.59 2.76 8.94
CA GLU A 17 13.29 3.65 7.81
C GLU A 17 11.88 3.40 7.22
N LEU A 18 11.46 2.14 7.10
CA LEU A 18 10.15 1.77 6.58
C LEU A 18 9.01 2.08 7.57
N ILE A 19 9.28 2.03 8.88
CA ILE A 19 8.32 2.50 9.90
C ILE A 19 8.13 4.02 9.77
N ALA A 20 9.20 4.76 9.53
CA ALA A 20 9.13 6.21 9.35
C ALA A 20 8.46 6.61 8.03
N ASP A 21 8.78 5.90 6.95
CA ASP A 21 8.26 6.13 5.60
C ASP A 21 8.09 4.79 4.86
N GLY A 22 6.91 4.18 5.00
CA GLY A 22 6.59 2.90 4.36
C GLY A 22 6.57 2.94 2.83
N ARG A 23 6.67 4.13 2.22
CA ARG A 23 6.77 4.33 0.76
C ARG A 23 8.21 4.64 0.31
N ALA A 24 9.20 4.56 1.20
CA ALA A 24 10.59 4.81 0.86
C ALA A 24 11.06 3.89 -0.28
N THR A 25 11.58 4.48 -1.36
CA THR A 25 12.07 3.71 -2.51
C THR A 25 13.38 3.00 -2.17
N TYR A 26 13.67 1.89 -2.85
CA TYR A 26 14.95 1.19 -2.66
C TYR A 26 16.16 2.09 -2.98
N ALA A 27 16.00 3.06 -3.90
CA ALA A 27 17.03 4.05 -4.21
C ALA A 27 17.30 5.02 -3.06
N LYS A 28 16.27 5.35 -2.27
CA LYS A 28 16.39 6.18 -1.06
C LYS A 28 17.00 5.39 0.10
N LEU A 29 16.62 4.13 0.25
CA LEU A 29 17.08 3.26 1.36
C LEU A 29 18.53 2.78 1.19
N ALA A 30 18.96 2.50 -0.04
CA ALA A 30 20.26 1.89 -0.33
C ALA A 30 21.46 2.66 0.26
N PRO A 31 21.58 4.00 0.10
CA PRO A 31 22.65 4.78 0.72
C PRO A 31 22.61 4.74 2.25
N VAL A 32 21.42 4.66 2.86
CA VAL A 32 21.25 4.68 4.32
C VAL A 32 21.85 3.43 4.96
N VAL A 33 21.69 2.28 4.31
CA VAL A 33 22.19 0.98 4.80
C VAL A 33 23.52 0.55 4.18
N GLY A 34 24.12 1.38 3.32
CA GLY A 34 25.41 1.11 2.69
C GLY A 34 25.39 -0.04 1.67
N LEU A 35 24.25 -0.31 1.04
CA LEU A 35 24.08 -1.40 0.07
C LEU A 35 23.76 -0.86 -1.33
N SER A 36 23.84 -1.73 -2.34
CA SER A 36 23.27 -1.44 -3.66
C SER A 36 21.74 -1.46 -3.61
N GLN A 37 21.07 -0.81 -4.56
CA GLN A 37 19.61 -0.85 -4.68
C GLN A 37 19.07 -2.28 -4.82
N ALA A 38 19.77 -3.13 -5.60
CA ALA A 38 19.39 -4.53 -5.79
C ALA A 38 19.52 -5.36 -4.50
N ALA A 39 20.62 -5.18 -3.74
CA ALA A 39 20.80 -5.85 -2.46
C ALA A 39 19.77 -5.37 -1.41
N THR A 40 19.46 -4.08 -1.41
CA THR A 40 18.43 -3.48 -0.55
C THR A 40 17.04 -4.05 -0.87
N ARG A 41 16.68 -4.17 -2.16
CA ARG A 41 15.43 -4.80 -2.60
C ARG A 41 15.33 -6.24 -2.11
N ALA A 42 16.38 -7.03 -2.26
CA ALA A 42 16.40 -8.42 -1.80
C ALA A 42 16.20 -8.54 -0.28
N ARG A 43 16.80 -7.63 0.50
CA ARG A 43 16.61 -7.58 1.96
C ARG A 43 15.17 -7.24 2.34
N VAL A 44 14.61 -6.19 1.75
CA VAL A 44 13.22 -5.77 2.03
C VAL A 44 12.23 -6.86 1.61
N GLN A 45 12.41 -7.49 0.45
CA GLN A 45 11.53 -8.58 0.01
C GLN A 45 11.58 -9.76 0.96
N ARG A 46 12.77 -10.16 1.42
CA ARG A 46 12.90 -11.21 2.42
C ARG A 46 12.16 -10.86 3.73
N LEU A 47 12.18 -9.60 4.17
CA LEU A 47 11.44 -9.15 5.35
C LEU A 47 9.92 -9.21 5.15
N LEU A 48 9.44 -8.96 3.93
CA LEU A 48 8.02 -9.07 3.56
C LEU A 48 7.57 -10.54 3.47
N ASP A 49 8.35 -11.38 2.79
CA ASP A 49 8.07 -12.80 2.60
C ASP A 49 7.99 -13.56 3.93
N GLU A 50 8.91 -13.24 4.84
CA GLU A 50 8.97 -13.81 6.20
C GLU A 50 7.98 -13.12 7.16
N ARG A 51 7.16 -12.19 6.66
CA ARG A 51 6.13 -11.43 7.40
C ARG A 51 6.67 -10.67 8.62
N ILE A 52 7.94 -10.27 8.59
CA ILE A 52 8.55 -9.41 9.62
C ILE A 52 8.17 -7.96 9.39
N VAL A 53 8.07 -7.57 8.12
CA VAL A 53 7.51 -6.29 7.69
C VAL A 53 6.20 -6.58 6.97
N VAL A 54 5.17 -5.79 7.26
CA VAL A 54 3.87 -5.85 6.57
C VAL A 54 3.51 -4.43 6.15
N VAL A 55 3.13 -4.26 4.89
CA VAL A 55 2.69 -2.98 4.36
C VAL A 55 1.20 -2.81 4.68
N THR A 56 0.86 -1.73 5.40
CA THR A 56 -0.52 -1.37 5.72
C THR A 56 -0.84 0.04 5.23
N GLY A 57 -2.07 0.25 4.76
CA GLY A 57 -2.57 1.56 4.39
C GLY A 57 -3.11 2.28 5.63
N ARG A 58 -2.55 3.44 5.97
CA ARG A 58 -3.10 4.28 7.03
C ARG A 58 -4.09 5.27 6.45
N VAL A 59 -5.38 5.02 6.71
CA VAL A 59 -6.46 5.90 6.31
C VAL A 59 -6.70 6.91 7.44
N ASP A 60 -6.74 8.21 7.13
CA ASP A 60 -7.17 9.21 8.10
C ASP A 60 -8.70 9.07 8.35
N PRO A 61 -9.12 8.66 9.56
CA PRO A 61 -10.53 8.46 9.91
C PRO A 61 -11.37 9.74 9.82
N ALA A 62 -10.74 10.91 9.99
CA ALA A 62 -11.43 12.19 9.84
C ALA A 62 -11.97 12.38 8.41
N THR A 63 -11.31 11.80 7.41
CA THR A 63 -11.76 11.78 6.01
C THR A 63 -13.10 11.06 5.84
N PHE A 64 -13.50 10.23 6.82
CA PHE A 64 -14.74 9.44 6.83
C PHE A 64 -15.77 9.96 7.85
N GLY A 65 -15.55 11.13 8.46
CA GLY A 65 -16.42 11.65 9.52
C GLY A 65 -16.36 10.86 10.82
N LEU A 66 -15.35 10.00 10.99
CA LEU A 66 -15.11 9.24 12.21
C LEU A 66 -14.24 10.10 13.14
N GLY A 67 -14.89 10.79 14.07
CA GLY A 67 -14.24 11.76 14.95
C GLY A 67 -13.21 11.18 15.92
N VAL A 68 -13.12 9.86 16.08
CA VAL A 68 -12.14 9.19 16.95
C VAL A 68 -11.74 7.84 16.35
N PHE A 69 -10.43 7.58 16.35
CA PHE A 69 -9.84 6.29 16.05
C PHE A 69 -8.75 6.01 17.08
N ALA A 70 -8.61 4.75 17.49
CA ALA A 70 -7.61 4.32 18.44
C ALA A 70 -7.01 2.99 17.98
N PHE A 71 -5.70 2.84 18.15
CA PHE A 71 -5.05 1.54 18.12
C PHE A 71 -5.04 0.97 19.53
N ALA A 72 -5.38 -0.32 19.66
CA ALA A 72 -5.18 -1.08 20.89
C ALA A 72 -4.15 -2.18 20.62
N PHE A 73 -3.13 -2.26 21.45
CA PHE A 73 -2.26 -3.42 21.53
C PHE A 73 -2.84 -4.34 22.59
N LEU A 74 -3.04 -5.60 22.23
CA LEU A 74 -3.56 -6.62 23.13
C LEU A 74 -2.45 -7.62 23.41
N GLU A 75 -2.11 -7.76 24.68
CA GLU A 75 -1.31 -8.88 25.16
C GLU A 75 -2.27 -10.00 25.55
N VAL A 76 -1.99 -11.21 25.09
CA VAL A 76 -2.92 -12.33 25.22
C VAL A 76 -2.22 -13.51 25.88
N ASP A 77 -2.77 -13.97 26.99
CA ASP A 77 -2.37 -15.23 27.60
C ASP A 77 -3.10 -16.38 26.89
N GLY A 78 -2.43 -17.07 25.96
CA GLY A 78 -2.95 -18.28 25.32
C GLY A 78 -2.76 -18.36 23.80
N GLU A 79 -3.64 -19.10 23.13
CA GLU A 79 -3.60 -19.29 21.68
C GLU A 79 -4.04 -18.01 20.95
N VAL A 80 -3.09 -17.37 20.29
CA VAL A 80 -3.29 -16.11 19.53
C VAL A 80 -4.36 -16.29 18.46
N ASP A 81 -4.35 -17.38 17.69
CA ASP A 81 -5.29 -17.59 16.58
C ASP A 81 -6.75 -17.70 17.05
N LYS A 82 -7.01 -18.39 18.17
CA LYS A 82 -8.35 -18.48 18.76
C LYS A 82 -8.83 -17.12 19.27
N THR A 83 -7.95 -16.38 19.91
CA THR A 83 -8.29 -15.05 20.42
C THR A 83 -8.51 -14.07 19.27
N ALA A 84 -7.67 -14.11 18.24
CA ALA A 84 -7.83 -13.33 17.02
C ALA A 84 -9.15 -13.66 16.31
N ALA A 85 -9.56 -14.93 16.26
CA ALA A 85 -10.87 -15.32 15.72
C ALA A 85 -12.03 -14.73 16.53
N LEU A 86 -11.96 -14.77 17.87
CA LEU A 86 -12.96 -14.15 18.75
C LEU A 86 -12.98 -12.62 18.64
N ILE A 87 -11.82 -11.99 18.49
CA ILE A 87 -11.72 -10.53 18.23
C ILE A 87 -12.28 -10.20 16.85
N ALA A 88 -12.04 -11.05 15.84
CA ALA A 88 -12.62 -10.88 14.51
C ALA A 88 -14.16 -10.98 14.53
N GLU A 89 -14.75 -11.73 15.47
CA GLU A 89 -16.20 -11.70 15.71
C GLU A 89 -16.67 -10.36 16.30
N ILE A 90 -15.83 -9.66 17.07
CA ILE A 90 -16.09 -8.30 17.57
C ILE A 90 -15.93 -7.25 16.43
N ASP A 91 -15.14 -7.57 15.41
CA ASP A 91 -14.81 -6.70 14.27
C ASP A 91 -16.02 -6.38 13.37
N GLU A 92 -17.15 -7.08 13.57
CA GLU A 92 -18.44 -6.66 13.02
C GLU A 92 -19.15 -5.64 13.93
N PHE A 93 -18.52 -4.48 14.18
CA PHE A 93 -19.29 -3.31 14.60
C PHE A 93 -20.15 -2.87 13.41
N LYS A 94 -21.39 -3.35 13.39
CA LYS A 94 -22.50 -3.13 12.43
C LYS A 94 -22.90 -1.66 12.26
N GLY A 95 -21.96 -0.79 11.88
CA GLY A 95 -22.21 0.64 11.78
C GLY A 95 -21.49 1.40 10.67
N ARG A 96 -20.61 0.80 9.85
CA ARG A 96 -19.77 1.60 8.93
C ARG A 96 -19.56 1.12 7.50
N TRP A 97 -20.31 0.12 7.04
CA TRP A 97 -20.48 -0.08 5.59
C TRP A 97 -21.65 0.76 5.03
N GLU A 98 -22.73 0.97 5.80
CA GLU A 98 -23.83 1.87 5.41
C GLU A 98 -23.38 3.35 5.32
N ALA A 99 -22.41 3.77 6.14
CA ALA A 99 -21.85 5.12 6.08
C ALA A 99 -21.06 5.38 4.78
N LEU A 100 -20.38 4.36 4.24
CA LEU A 100 -19.73 4.41 2.92
C LEU A 100 -20.75 4.33 1.78
N ALA A 101 -21.82 3.53 1.95
CA ALA A 101 -22.92 3.46 0.98
C ALA A 101 -23.67 4.79 0.83
N ASN A 102 -23.66 5.63 1.87
CA ASN A 102 -24.26 6.97 1.87
C ASN A 102 -23.30 8.10 1.42
N LEU A 103 -22.06 7.80 1.02
CA LEU A 103 -21.22 8.80 0.37
C LEU A 103 -21.86 9.16 -0.97
N ALA A 104 -22.08 10.46 -1.18
CA ALA A 104 -22.53 10.98 -2.47
C ALA A 104 -21.60 10.44 -3.58
N PRO A 105 -22.13 9.96 -4.73
CA PRO A 105 -21.35 9.37 -5.81
C PRO A 105 -20.15 10.22 -6.26
N GLU A 106 -20.26 11.54 -6.14
CA GLU A 106 -19.20 12.51 -6.45
C GLU A 106 -18.00 12.42 -5.49
N ARG A 107 -18.23 12.07 -4.23
CA ARG A 107 -17.14 11.88 -3.25
C ARG A 107 -16.42 10.55 -3.48
N LEU A 108 -17.17 9.52 -3.85
CA LEU A 108 -16.60 8.21 -4.19
C LEU A 108 -15.75 8.30 -5.48
N SER A 109 -16.18 9.07 -6.47
CA SER A 109 -15.39 9.28 -7.69
C SER A 109 -14.10 10.05 -7.44
N VAL A 110 -14.14 11.08 -6.57
CA VAL A 110 -12.93 11.82 -6.14
C VAL A 110 -11.98 10.91 -5.35
N LEU A 111 -12.49 10.13 -4.39
CA LEU A 111 -11.68 9.19 -3.62
C LEU A 111 -11.04 8.12 -4.49
N ARG A 112 -11.82 7.53 -5.42
CA ARG A 112 -11.29 6.59 -6.41
C ARG A 112 -10.16 7.23 -7.20
N ARG A 113 -10.32 8.47 -7.67
CA ARG A 113 -9.29 9.15 -8.45
C ARG A 113 -8.01 9.43 -7.65
N ILE A 114 -8.14 9.90 -6.40
CA ILE A 114 -6.97 10.14 -5.53
C ILE A 114 -6.27 8.82 -5.21
N ALA A 115 -7.03 7.78 -4.84
CA ALA A 115 -6.48 6.46 -4.54
C ALA A 115 -5.77 5.84 -5.75
N THR A 116 -6.32 5.99 -6.96
CA THR A 116 -5.66 5.53 -8.19
C THR A 116 -4.36 6.28 -8.43
N ILE A 117 -4.33 7.62 -8.33
CA ILE A 117 -3.11 8.41 -8.51
C ILE A 117 -2.04 7.99 -7.49
N GLU A 118 -2.40 7.89 -6.22
CA GLU A 118 -1.47 7.50 -5.17
C GLU A 118 -0.96 6.05 -5.33
N SER A 119 -1.85 5.13 -5.69
CA SER A 119 -1.51 3.72 -5.90
C SER A 119 -0.53 3.56 -7.06
N VAL A 120 -0.86 4.16 -8.21
CA VAL A 120 -0.03 4.15 -9.42
C VAL A 120 1.32 4.81 -9.14
N GLY A 121 1.31 5.99 -8.52
CA GLY A 121 2.54 6.73 -8.25
C GLY A 121 3.44 6.05 -7.23
N SER A 122 2.88 5.45 -6.18
CA SER A 122 3.67 4.71 -5.20
C SER A 122 4.34 3.49 -5.83
N SER A 123 3.59 2.69 -6.57
CA SER A 123 4.09 1.44 -7.15
C SER A 123 5.14 1.68 -8.23
N THR A 124 4.92 2.67 -9.10
CA THR A 124 5.89 2.99 -10.16
C THR A 124 7.15 3.67 -9.63
N ARG A 125 7.08 4.47 -8.56
CA ARG A 125 8.27 5.03 -7.89
C ARG A 125 9.15 3.97 -7.24
N ILE A 126 8.57 2.86 -6.78
CA ILE A 126 9.35 1.71 -6.29
C ILE A 126 10.25 1.15 -7.41
N GLU A 127 9.75 1.11 -8.64
CA GLU A 127 10.48 0.65 -9.84
C GLU A 127 11.33 1.75 -10.51
N GLY A 128 11.30 2.97 -9.97
CA GLY A 128 12.23 4.06 -10.30
C GLY A 128 11.65 5.21 -11.12
N VAL A 129 10.34 5.22 -11.39
CA VAL A 129 9.65 6.33 -12.06
C VAL A 129 9.76 7.63 -11.23
N LYS A 130 9.92 8.79 -11.87
CA LYS A 130 10.14 10.08 -11.19
C LYS A 130 8.95 11.05 -11.20
N LEU A 131 7.85 10.69 -11.85
CA LEU A 131 6.64 11.52 -11.95
C LEU A 131 6.06 11.84 -10.56
N ARG A 132 5.60 13.08 -10.38
CA ARG A 132 4.84 13.56 -9.20
C ARG A 132 3.34 13.28 -9.34
N ASP A 133 2.61 13.34 -8.24
CA ASP A 133 1.18 13.01 -8.22
C ASP A 133 0.34 13.99 -9.06
N ASP A 134 0.76 15.26 -9.19
CA ASP A 134 0.13 16.22 -10.09
C ASP A 134 0.35 15.86 -11.58
N GLU A 135 1.53 15.33 -11.91
CA GLU A 135 1.88 14.90 -13.26
C GLU A 135 1.15 13.62 -13.63
N ILE A 136 1.09 12.64 -12.71
CA ILE A 136 0.28 11.42 -12.85
C ILE A 136 -1.20 11.79 -12.98
N GLY A 137 -1.70 12.71 -12.15
CA GLY A 137 -3.08 13.17 -12.22
C GLY A 137 -3.46 13.79 -13.56
N ARG A 138 -2.56 14.55 -14.20
CA ARG A 138 -2.74 15.07 -15.57
C ARG A 138 -2.73 13.97 -16.62
N LEU A 139 -1.80 13.02 -16.48
CA LEU A 139 -1.68 11.88 -17.38
C LEU A 139 -2.97 11.03 -17.37
N LEU A 140 -3.50 10.74 -16.18
CA LEU A 140 -4.74 9.99 -15.98
C LEU A 140 -6.02 10.81 -16.21
N SER A 141 -5.95 12.12 -16.50
CA SER A 141 -7.11 12.91 -16.96
C SER A 141 -7.38 12.78 -18.46
N GLY A 142 -6.57 11.99 -19.19
CA GLY A 142 -6.83 11.68 -20.60
C GLY A 142 -6.52 12.82 -21.55
N LEU A 143 -5.50 13.65 -21.27
CA LEU A 143 -5.20 14.81 -22.11
C LEU A 143 -4.42 14.49 -23.40
N ASP A 144 -3.76 13.34 -23.54
CA ASP A 144 -3.46 12.71 -24.85
C ASP A 144 -2.74 11.36 -24.64
N VAL A 145 -3.42 10.22 -24.84
CA VAL A 145 -2.76 8.90 -24.79
C VAL A 145 -1.79 8.72 -25.99
N SER A 146 -1.92 9.56 -27.02
CA SER A 146 -1.04 9.61 -28.19
C SER A 146 0.34 10.23 -27.94
N ALA A 147 0.59 10.81 -26.76
CA ALA A 147 1.77 11.64 -26.47
C ALA A 147 2.62 11.09 -25.31
N LEU A 148 2.67 9.77 -25.10
CA LEU A 148 3.56 9.17 -24.11
C LEU A 148 5.01 9.18 -24.64
N HIS A 149 5.77 10.18 -24.23
CA HIS A 149 7.12 10.44 -24.74
C HIS A 149 8.22 9.77 -23.91
N SER A 150 7.92 9.40 -22.65
CA SER A 150 8.89 8.80 -21.74
C SER A 150 8.50 7.39 -21.27
N ARG A 151 9.51 6.58 -20.93
CA ARG A 151 9.31 5.27 -20.29
C ARG A 151 8.49 5.39 -19.01
N ASP A 152 8.76 6.43 -18.22
CA ASP A 152 8.07 6.72 -16.95
C ASP A 152 6.56 6.94 -17.16
N GLU A 153 6.18 7.72 -18.19
CA GLU A 153 4.77 7.94 -18.54
C GLU A 153 4.09 6.65 -18.98
N GLN A 154 4.76 5.84 -19.82
CA GLN A 154 4.23 4.57 -20.29
C GLN A 154 4.02 3.58 -19.14
N GLU A 155 4.94 3.53 -18.18
CA GLU A 155 4.86 2.65 -17.01
C GLU A 155 3.73 3.06 -16.05
N VAL A 156 3.52 4.38 -15.85
CA VAL A 156 2.41 4.92 -15.07
C VAL A 156 1.05 4.62 -15.70
N VAL A 157 0.90 4.86 -17.01
CA VAL A 157 -0.36 4.60 -17.72
C VAL A 157 -0.67 3.10 -17.72
N GLY A 158 0.30 2.26 -18.07
CA GLY A 158 0.11 0.81 -18.10
C GLY A 158 -0.28 0.23 -16.74
N TYR A 159 0.29 0.74 -15.65
CA TYR A 159 -0.11 0.34 -14.29
C TYR A 159 -1.55 0.77 -13.97
N ALA A 160 -1.93 2.00 -14.33
CA ALA A 160 -3.28 2.51 -14.12
C ALA A 160 -4.33 1.72 -14.92
N GLU A 161 -4.06 1.42 -16.19
CA GLU A 161 -4.94 0.61 -17.04
C GLU A 161 -5.11 -0.81 -16.48
N LEU A 162 -4.04 -1.43 -16.01
CA LEU A 162 -4.11 -2.74 -15.37
C LEU A 162 -4.96 -2.71 -14.10
N MET A 163 -4.81 -1.68 -13.26
CA MET A 163 -5.64 -1.51 -12.06
C MET A 163 -7.12 -1.37 -12.41
N GLU A 164 -7.45 -0.54 -13.40
CA GLU A 164 -8.83 -0.37 -13.85
C GLU A 164 -9.39 -1.68 -14.41
N LEU A 165 -8.62 -2.42 -15.21
CA LEU A 165 -9.00 -3.74 -15.70
C LEU A 165 -9.29 -4.73 -14.57
N ILE A 166 -8.45 -4.76 -13.53
CA ILE A 166 -8.66 -5.61 -12.34
C ILE A 166 -9.95 -5.21 -11.62
N PHE A 167 -10.22 -3.92 -11.45
CA PHE A 167 -11.44 -3.45 -10.79
C PHE A 167 -12.70 -3.76 -11.60
N GLU A 168 -12.67 -3.55 -12.91
CA GLU A 168 -13.79 -3.87 -13.81
C GLU A 168 -14.06 -5.38 -13.88
N SER A 169 -13.01 -6.19 -13.82
CA SER A 169 -13.09 -7.65 -13.97
C SER A 169 -13.12 -8.41 -12.63
N CYS A 170 -13.16 -7.71 -11.49
CA CYS A 170 -12.94 -8.31 -10.17
C CYS A 170 -13.87 -9.50 -9.87
N ALA A 171 -15.12 -9.45 -10.31
CA ALA A 171 -16.11 -10.52 -10.15
C ALA A 171 -15.73 -11.84 -10.86
N GLY A 172 -14.85 -11.78 -11.87
CA GLY A 172 -14.37 -12.93 -12.64
C GLY A 172 -13.03 -13.51 -12.16
N ILE A 173 -12.32 -12.82 -11.25
CA ILE A 173 -11.01 -13.25 -10.77
C ILE A 173 -11.19 -14.33 -9.70
N ARG A 174 -10.83 -15.58 -10.04
CA ARG A 174 -10.81 -16.68 -9.07
C ARG A 174 -9.47 -16.71 -8.34
N PHE A 175 -9.52 -16.56 -7.02
CA PHE A 175 -8.36 -16.83 -6.16
C PHE A 175 -8.27 -18.35 -5.92
N THR A 176 -7.12 -18.94 -6.20
CA THR A 176 -6.79 -20.36 -5.92
C THR A 176 -6.04 -20.49 -4.62
#